data_AF-X1ELC6-F1
#
_entry.id   AF-X1ELC6-F1
#
_cell.length_a   1.000
_cell.length_b   1.000
_cell.length_c   1.000
_cell.angle_alpha   90.00
_cell.angle_beta   90.00
_cell.angle_gamma   90.00
#
_symmetry.space_group_name_H-M   'P 1'
#
loop_
_entity.id
_entity.type
_entity.pdbx_description
1 polymer ?
#
loop_
_entity_poly.entity_id
_entity_poly.type
_entity_poly.pdbx_seq_one_letter_code
_entity_poly.pdbx_strand_id
1 'polypeptide(L)' 'MQNDRLKFKDEFRRRVYSFALDIISFVDQLPEKQTSSIVEHQLLRSATSIGANVIEAEAASSRKDYTNN' A
#
# COMPACT_ATOMS: atom_id res chain seq x y z
N MET A 1 -24.83 10.86 4.10
CA MET A 1 -23.80 10.96 5.16
C MET A 1 -23.20 9.61 5.55
N GLN A 2 -23.92 8.66 6.17
CA GLN A 2 -23.31 7.38 6.59
C GLN A 2 -22.87 6.50 5.41
N ASN A 3 -23.62 6.55 4.30
CA ASN A 3 -23.31 5.82 3.08
C ASN A 3 -22.05 6.36 2.37
N ASP A 4 -21.78 7.65 2.49
CA ASP A 4 -20.63 8.30 1.82
C ASP A 4 -19.32 7.93 2.52
N ARG A 5 -19.34 7.79 3.85
CA ARG A 5 -18.18 7.33 4.63
C ARG A 5 -17.82 5.87 4.33
N LEU A 6 -18.82 5.00 4.13
CA LEU A 6 -18.59 3.61 3.75
C LEU A 6 -18.02 3.53 2.34
N LYS A 7 -18.60 4.26 1.38
CA LYS A 7 -18.07 4.37 0.01
C LYS A 7 -16.61 4.84 0.00
N PHE A 8 -16.28 5.86 0.78
CA PHE A 8 -14.91 6.36 0.89
C PHE A 8 -13.94 5.29 1.40
N LYS A 9 -14.32 4.53 2.44
CA LYS A 9 -13.47 3.45 2.96
C LYS A 9 -13.18 2.38 1.92
N ASP A 10 -14.21 1.96 1.18
CA ASP A 10 -14.06 0.93 0.15
C ASP A 10 -13.22 1.43 -1.03
N GLU A 11 -13.41 2.69 -1.44
CA GLU A 11 -12.58 3.32 -2.47
C GLU A 11 -11.12 3.44 -2.02
N PHE A 12 -10.88 3.87 -0.78
CA PHE A 12 -9.53 3.98 -0.23
C PHE A 12 -8.81 2.63 -0.24
N ARG A 13 -9.45 1.56 0.26
CA ARG A 13 -8.87 0.21 0.25
C ARG A 13 -8.58 -0.28 -1.16
N ARG A 14 -9.49 -0.04 -2.11
CA ARG A 14 -9.27 -0.36 -3.53
C ARG A 14 -8.06 0.37 -4.09
N ARG A 15 -7.91 1.66 -3.81
CA ARG A 15 -6.78 2.46 -4.28
C ARG A 15 -5.44 1.97 -3.73
N VAL A 16 -5.39 1.59 -2.45
CA VAL A 16 -4.16 1.04 -1.85
C VAL A 16 -3.79 -0.31 -2.50
N TYR A 17 -4.78 -1.18 -2.73
CA TYR A 17 -4.56 -2.46 -3.39
C TYR A 17 -4.13 -2.29 -4.86
N SER A 18 -4.83 -1.44 -5.61
CA SER A 18 -4.47 -1.12 -7.01
C SER A 18 -3.07 -0.52 -7.10
N PHE A 19 -2.69 0.39 -6.19
CA PHE A 19 -1.34 0.94 -6.16
C PHE A 19 -0.26 -0.14 -6.01
N ALA A 20 -0.47 -1.13 -5.14
CA ALA A 20 0.46 -2.24 -5.00
C ALA A 20 0.59 -3.07 -6.29
N LEU A 21 -0.53 -3.35 -6.97
CA LEU A 21 -0.52 -4.07 -8.26
C LEU A 21 0.14 -3.26 -9.38
N ASP A 22 -0.08 -1.94 -9.41
CA ASP A 22 0.53 -1.04 -10.38
C ASP A 22 2.05 -0.99 -10.19
N ILE A 23 2.54 -0.97 -8.95
CA ILE A 23 3.97 -1.04 -8.64
C ILE A 23 4.57 -2.38 -9.05
N ILE A 24 3.89 -3.50 -8.76
CA ILE A 24 4.33 -4.83 -9.21
C ILE A 24 4.45 -4.86 -10.74
N SER A 25 3.42 -4.39 -11.44
CA SER A 25 3.40 -4.34 -12.90
C SER A 25 4.47 -3.40 -13.48
N PHE A 26 4.79 -2.33 -12.77
CA PHE A 26 5.86 -1.39 -13.15
C PHE A 26 7.25 -2.02 -12.99
N VAL A 27 7.52 -2.68 -11.87
CA VAL A 27 8.85 -3.29 -11.65
C VAL A 27 9.12 -4.45 -12.60
N ASP A 28 8.09 -5.20 -12.98
CA ASP A 28 8.20 -6.28 -13.98
C ASP A 28 8.64 -5.76 -15.38
N GLN A 29 8.53 -4.46 -15.64
CA GLN A 29 8.96 -3.82 -16.89
C GLN A 29 10.40 -3.29 -16.83
N LEU A 30 11.06 -3.34 -15.67
CA LEU A 30 12.41 -2.81 -15.53
C LEU A 30 13.44 -3.73 -16.20
N PRO A 31 14.53 -3.16 -16.76
CA PRO A 31 15.57 -3.96 -17.39
C PRO A 31 16.35 -4.76 -16.34
N GLU A 32 16.71 -6.00 -16.67
CA GLU A 32 17.53 -6.87 -15.82
C GLU A 32 18.96 -6.32 -15.65
N LYS A 33 19.10 -5.40 -14.70
CA LYS A 33 20.35 -4.78 -14.30
C LYS A 33 20.43 -4.78 -12.78
N GLN A 34 21.65 -4.90 -12.24
CA GLN A 34 21.86 -4.85 -10.79
C GLN A 34 21.28 -3.58 -10.15
N THR A 35 21.37 -2.43 -10.82
CA THR A 35 20.77 -1.18 -10.34
C THR A 35 19.25 -1.24 -10.30
N SER A 36 18.61 -1.84 -11.30
CA SER A 36 17.15 -2.03 -11.33
C SER A 36 16.72 -2.97 -10.21
N SER A 37 17.41 -4.10 -10.04
CA SER A 37 17.11 -5.09 -8.99
C SER A 37 17.18 -4.48 -7.58
N ILE A 38 18.19 -3.66 -7.29
CA ILE A 38 18.29 -2.99 -5.99
C ILE A 38 17.10 -2.05 -5.77
N VAL A 39 16.76 -1.24 -6.78
CA VAL A 39 15.69 -0.24 -6.69
C VAL A 39 14.31 -0.90 -6.63
N GLU A 40 14.07 -1.93 -7.45
CA GLU A 40 12.79 -2.62 -7.55
C GLU A 40 12.45 -3.36 -6.26
N HIS A 41 13.44 -4.00 -5.61
CA HIS A 41 13.22 -4.65 -4.31
C HIS A 41 12.83 -3.64 -3.22
N GLN A 42 13.48 -2.47 -3.19
CA GLN A 42 13.15 -1.41 -2.23
C GLN A 42 11.77 -0.81 -2.53
N LEU A 43 11.46 -0.59 -3.81
CA LEU A 43 10.17 -0.06 -4.23
C LEU A 43 9.04 -1.04 -3.94
N LEU A 44 9.19 -2.32 -4.28
CA LEU A 44 8.21 -3.37 -3.98
C LEU A 44 7.91 -3.45 -2.48
N ARG A 45 8.95 -3.50 -1.65
CA ARG A 45 8.80 -3.58 -0.19
C ARG A 45 8.07 -2.36 0.37
N SER A 46 8.48 -1.16 -0.04
CA SER A 46 7.89 0.09 0.47
C SER A 46 6.47 0.33 -0.04
N ALA A 47 6.16 -0.04 -1.29
CA ALA A 47 4.83 0.10 -1.83
C ALA A 47 3.83 -0.88 -1.22
N THR A 48 4.23 -2.15 -1.06
CA THR A 48 3.37 -3.18 -0.46
C THR A 48 3.18 -2.97 1.05
N SER A 49 4.16 -2.38 1.76
CA SER A 49 4.00 -2.05 3.17
C SER A 49 2.91 -1.02 3.43
N ILE A 50 2.54 -0.17 2.46
CA ILE A 50 1.41 0.76 2.62
C ILE A 50 0.11 -0.01 2.92
N GLY A 51 -0.14 -1.12 2.23
CA GLY A 51 -1.30 -1.97 2.48
C GLY A 51 -1.24 -2.63 3.86
N ALA A 52 -0.06 -3.11 4.27
CA ALA A 52 0.15 -3.69 5.58
C ALA A 52 -0.13 -2.67 6.70
N ASN A 53 0.44 -1.47 6.61
CA ASN A 53 0.23 -0.41 7.60
C ASN A 53 -1.25 0.03 7.67
N VAL A 54 -1.98 0.04 6.54
CA VAL A 54 -3.42 0.31 6.54
C VAL A 54 -4.19 -0.77 7.31
N ILE A 55 -3.84 -2.05 7.13
CA ILE A 55 -4.48 -3.16 7.86
C ILE A 55 -4.16 -3.07 9.35
N GLU A 56 -2.90 -2.80 9.71
CA GLU A 56 -2.47 -2.61 11.10
C GLU A 56 -3.18 -1.43 11.76
N ALA A 57 -3.29 -0.29 11.07
CA ALA A 57 -4.04 0.87 11.55
C ALA A 57 -5.52 0.53 11.73
N GLU A 58 -6.16 -0.20 10.80
CA GLU A 58 -7.55 -0.62 10.96
C GLU A 58 -7.76 -1.59 12.14
N ALA A 59 -6.75 -2.38 12.49
CA ALA A 59 -6.75 -3.30 13.63
C ALA A 59 -6.30 -2.64 14.95
N ALA A 60 -5.89 -1.36 14.92
CA ALA A 60 -5.31 -0.69 16.07
C ALA A 60 -6.27 -0.60 17.26
N SER A 61 -5.72 -0.81 18.45
CA SER A 61 -6.45 -0.84 19.73
C SER A 61 -6.76 0.55 20.29
N SER A 62 -6.06 1.59 19.81
CA SER A 62 -6.21 2.97 20.25
C SER A 62 -5.96 3.96 19.12
N ARG A 63 -6.36 5.22 19.30
CA ARG A 63 -6.04 6.28 18.33
C ARG A 63 -4.53 6.53 18.20
N LYS A 64 -3.79 6.37 19.29
CA LYS A 64 -2.33 6.52 19.28
C LYS A 64 -1.69 5.41 18.45
N ASP A 65 -2.13 4.18 18.66
CA ASP A 65 -1.72 2.98 17.91
C ASP A 65 -2.05 3.13 16.41
N TYR A 66 -3.26 3.59 16.08
CA TYR A 66 -3.68 3.88 14.70
C TYR A 66 -2.73 4.83 13.94
N THR A 67 -2.12 5.79 14.64
CA THR A 67 -1.31 6.85 14.00
C THR A 67 0.20 6.52 14.00
N ASN A 68 0.61 5.49 14.75
CA ASN A 68 2.03 5.18 15.00
C ASN A 68 2.50 3.89 14.33
N ASN A 69 1.62 3.16 13.64
CA ASN A 69 1.96 2.01 12.80
C ASN A 69 2.24 2.44 11.36
#